data_AF-A0A2T1CJP2-F1
#
_entry.id   AF-A0A2T1CJP2-F1
#
_cell.length_a   1.000
_cell.length_b   1.000
_cell.length_c   1.000
_cell.angle_alpha   90.00
_cell.angle_beta   90.00
_cell.angle_gamma   90.00
#
_symmetry.space_group_name_H-M   'P 1'
#
loop_
_entity.id
_entity.type
_entity.pdbx_description
1 polymer ?
#
loop_
_entity_poly.entity_id
_entity_poly.type
_entity_poly.pdbx_seq_one_letter_code
_entity_poly.pdbx_strand_id
1 'polypeptide(L)'
;EEYLYSVVGAEMPASWHLEALKAQAVAARTYVLYQRQNSANAIFDVGNTTRWQVYGGVNKEAASTRAAVDATRGQVLTYNSQLINAVFHACAGGHTENVEDVWSNPLPYLRGVPSPDADISDCQWTRSFNAQEFAQKIGYSGTISSITPVIDDRGRVASLQIEGSAGTMTISGKEARSALEIRSTLFTLEPVLSRVAAAGGNIPTVPNSFNLVGRGYGHGIGLSQWGARVFAERGYHYQQILTHYYQGVALSVIEVVD
;
A
#
# COMPACT_ATOMS: atom_id res chain seq x y z
N GLU A 1 15.94 -17.92 -9.27
CA GLU A 1 14.78 -17.57 -10.13
C GLU A 1 13.49 -18.25 -9.69
N GLU A 2 13.51 -19.53 -9.33
CA GLU A 2 12.30 -20.30 -8.95
C GLU A 2 11.46 -19.67 -7.82
N TYR A 3 12.12 -19.03 -6.85
CA TYR A 3 11.44 -18.26 -5.79
C TYR A 3 10.48 -17.18 -6.36
N LEU A 4 10.86 -16.56 -7.49
CA LEU A 4 10.05 -15.50 -8.11
C LEU A 4 8.79 -16.03 -8.78
N TYR A 5 8.74 -17.30 -9.22
CA TYR A 5 7.51 -17.88 -9.74
C TYR A 5 6.41 -17.91 -8.68
N SER A 6 6.78 -18.22 -7.43
CA SER A 6 5.86 -18.25 -6.30
C SER A 6 5.46 -16.83 -5.86
N VAL A 7 6.42 -15.90 -5.78
CA VAL A 7 6.13 -14.51 -5.41
C VAL A 7 5.24 -13.84 -6.44
N VAL A 8 5.57 -13.89 -7.74
CA VAL A 8 4.75 -13.25 -8.78
C VAL A 8 3.37 -13.88 -8.84
N GLY A 9 3.27 -15.21 -8.81
CA GLY A 9 1.98 -15.92 -8.87
C GLY A 9 1.10 -15.77 -7.63
N ALA A 10 1.67 -15.34 -6.51
CA ALA A 10 0.90 -15.06 -5.31
C ALA A 10 0.60 -13.56 -5.10
N GLU A 11 1.36 -12.67 -5.73
CA GLU A 11 1.21 -11.22 -5.66
C GLU A 11 0.30 -10.67 -6.77
N MET A 12 0.32 -11.27 -7.96
CA MET A 12 -0.55 -10.89 -9.08
C MET A 12 -1.30 -12.11 -9.65
N PRO A 13 -2.60 -11.96 -9.98
CA PRO A 13 -3.32 -12.99 -10.72
C PRO A 13 -2.63 -13.34 -12.04
N ALA A 14 -2.41 -14.63 -12.28
CA ALA A 14 -1.76 -15.12 -13.50
C ALA A 14 -2.47 -14.76 -14.81
N SER A 15 -3.75 -14.38 -14.75
CA SER A 15 -4.55 -13.91 -15.89
C SER A 15 -4.26 -12.45 -16.27
N TRP A 16 -3.51 -11.71 -15.46
CA TRP A 16 -3.17 -10.33 -15.76
C TRP A 16 -2.20 -10.23 -16.93
N HIS A 17 -2.20 -9.05 -17.56
CA HIS A 17 -1.41 -8.78 -18.75
C HIS A 17 0.08 -9.09 -18.53
N LEU A 18 0.73 -9.72 -19.51
CA LEU A 18 2.11 -10.20 -19.41
C LEU A 18 3.09 -9.08 -19.01
N GLU A 19 2.91 -7.87 -19.54
CA GLU A 19 3.75 -6.71 -19.19
C GLU A 19 3.62 -6.29 -17.72
N ALA A 20 2.46 -6.45 -17.09
CA ALA A 20 2.30 -6.22 -15.65
C ALA A 20 3.03 -7.30 -14.83
N LEU A 21 2.93 -8.56 -15.25
CA LEU A 21 3.65 -9.68 -14.62
C LEU A 21 5.17 -9.52 -14.76
N LYS A 22 5.67 -9.04 -15.90
CA LYS A 22 7.09 -8.73 -16.12
C LYS A 22 7.56 -7.61 -15.19
N ALA A 23 6.78 -6.54 -15.06
CA ALA A 23 7.10 -5.45 -14.14
C ALA A 23 7.20 -5.97 -12.69
N GLN A 24 6.23 -6.79 -12.26
CA GLN A 24 6.26 -7.42 -10.94
C GLN A 24 7.45 -8.36 -10.75
N ALA A 25 7.84 -9.13 -11.77
CA ALA A 25 9.00 -10.03 -11.71
C ALA A 25 10.30 -9.25 -11.46
N VAL A 26 10.54 -8.17 -12.22
CA VAL A 26 11.72 -7.33 -12.06
C VAL A 26 11.72 -6.62 -10.70
N ALA A 27 10.58 -6.05 -10.28
CA ALA A 27 10.47 -5.39 -8.99
C ALA A 27 10.72 -6.37 -7.82
N ALA A 28 10.09 -7.55 -7.86
CA ALA A 28 10.28 -8.60 -6.85
C ALA A 28 11.73 -9.10 -6.79
N ARG A 29 12.37 -9.34 -7.95
CA ARG A 29 13.78 -9.75 -8.02
C ARG A 29 14.68 -8.71 -7.37
N THR A 30 14.49 -7.45 -7.76
CA THR A 30 15.29 -6.33 -7.25
C THR A 30 15.12 -6.20 -5.74
N TYR A 31 13.87 -6.23 -5.25
CA TYR A 31 13.55 -6.11 -3.83
C TYR A 31 14.23 -7.20 -2.99
N VAL A 32 14.14 -8.46 -3.40
CA VAL A 32 14.74 -9.59 -2.66
C VAL A 32 16.26 -9.46 -2.60
N LEU A 33 16.90 -9.07 -3.71
CA LEU A 33 18.34 -8.87 -3.77
C LEU A 33 18.79 -7.66 -2.93
N TYR A 34 18.03 -6.57 -2.96
CA TYR A 34 18.27 -5.40 -2.12
C TYR A 34 18.21 -5.75 -0.63
N GLN A 35 17.18 -6.49 -0.20
CA GLN A 35 17.05 -6.93 1.19
C GLN A 35 18.21 -7.85 1.60
N ARG A 36 18.62 -8.77 0.71
CA ARG A 36 19.78 -9.66 0.97
C ARG A 36 21.09 -8.89 1.16
N GLN A 37 21.30 -7.78 0.43
CA GLN A 37 22.51 -6.96 0.56
C GLN A 37 22.52 -6.11 1.84
N ASN A 38 21.35 -5.68 2.31
CA ASN A 38 21.23 -4.68 3.37
C ASN A 38 20.83 -5.24 4.74
N SER A 39 20.58 -6.55 4.86
CA SER A 39 20.28 -7.22 6.13
C SER A 39 21.43 -8.13 6.58
N ALA A 40 22.03 -7.84 7.75
CA ALA A 40 23.15 -8.61 8.33
C ALA A 40 22.76 -10.04 8.80
N ASN A 41 21.47 -10.33 8.94
CA ASN A 41 20.93 -11.67 9.18
C ASN A 41 19.44 -11.69 8.78
N ALA A 42 19.06 -12.71 8.00
CA ALA A 42 17.73 -13.26 7.72
C ALA A 42 16.54 -12.30 7.47
N ILE A 43 15.98 -12.30 6.25
CA ILE A 43 14.58 -12.61 5.84
C ILE A 43 13.38 -12.12 6.70
N PHE A 44 13.58 -11.36 7.77
CA PHE A 44 12.56 -11.06 8.76
C PHE A 44 12.83 -9.70 9.39
N ASP A 45 12.76 -8.64 8.60
CA ASP A 45 12.25 -7.39 9.15
C ASP A 45 11.69 -6.48 8.05
N VAL A 46 10.44 -6.75 7.68
CA VAL A 46 9.66 -5.82 6.87
C VAL A 46 8.24 -5.81 7.43
N GLY A 47 8.02 -4.86 8.34
CA GLY A 47 6.76 -4.39 8.92
C GLY A 47 5.53 -5.29 8.82
N ASN A 48 5.14 -5.88 9.96
CA ASN A 48 3.83 -6.39 10.39
C ASN A 48 2.92 -7.15 9.40
N THR A 49 3.40 -7.51 8.22
CA THR A 49 2.66 -8.30 7.23
C THR A 49 3.39 -9.61 7.01
N THR A 50 2.64 -10.70 7.04
CA THR A 50 3.02 -12.11 6.87
C THR A 50 3.61 -12.45 5.48
N ARG A 51 4.45 -11.56 4.92
CA ARG A 51 4.87 -11.57 3.53
C ARG A 51 6.11 -12.44 3.22
N TRP A 52 6.71 -13.06 4.24
CA TRP A 52 7.83 -14.01 4.06
C TRP A 52 7.43 -15.49 4.21
N GLN A 53 6.14 -15.80 4.03
CA GLN A 53 5.65 -17.17 3.87
C GLN A 53 4.81 -17.36 2.59
N VAL A 54 4.99 -16.51 1.58
CA VAL A 54 4.34 -16.74 0.28
C VAL A 54 5.18 -17.67 -0.62
N TYR A 55 5.75 -18.72 -0.02
CA TYR A 55 6.07 -19.93 -0.77
C TYR A 55 4.78 -20.75 -0.82
N GLY A 56 3.92 -20.46 -1.80
CA GLY A 56 2.67 -21.20 -2.01
C GLY A 56 2.85 -22.62 -2.55
N GLY A 57 4.12 -23.07 -2.66
CA GLY A 57 4.50 -24.27 -3.38
C GLY A 57 4.31 -24.14 -4.90
N VAL A 58 4.83 -25.13 -5.62
CA VAL A 58 4.79 -25.31 -7.08
C VAL A 58 3.36 -25.25 -7.68
N ASN A 59 2.34 -25.33 -6.82
CA ASN A 59 0.92 -25.38 -7.20
C ASN A 59 0.31 -24.02 -7.60
N LYS A 60 1.05 -22.91 -7.50
CA LYS A 60 0.62 -21.58 -8.00
C LYS A 60 1.34 -21.13 -9.28
N GLU A 61 2.13 -21.99 -9.90
CA GLU A 61 2.86 -21.62 -11.11
C GLU A 61 1.99 -21.74 -12.37
N ALA A 62 1.54 -20.60 -12.88
CA ALA A 62 0.92 -20.54 -14.19
C ALA A 62 1.98 -20.38 -15.30
N ALA A 63 1.65 -20.80 -16.52
CA ALA A 63 2.54 -20.63 -17.66
C ALA A 63 2.86 -19.13 -17.93
N SER A 64 1.91 -18.23 -17.67
CA SER A 64 2.10 -16.78 -17.83
C SER A 64 3.07 -16.18 -16.82
N THR A 65 3.06 -16.64 -15.56
CA THR A 65 3.98 -16.13 -14.53
C THR A 65 5.40 -16.63 -14.77
N ARG A 66 5.57 -17.89 -15.20
CA ARG A 66 6.87 -18.41 -15.66
C ARG A 66 7.39 -17.62 -16.86
N ALA A 67 6.56 -17.44 -17.89
CA ALA A 67 6.95 -16.67 -19.07
C ALA A 67 7.37 -15.23 -18.74
N ALA A 68 6.72 -14.58 -17.77
CA ALA A 68 7.11 -13.23 -17.32
C ALA A 68 8.47 -13.20 -16.63
N VAL A 69 8.73 -14.17 -15.75
CA VAL A 69 9.99 -14.29 -15.01
C VAL A 69 11.13 -14.65 -15.98
N ASP A 70 10.91 -15.61 -16.88
CA ASP A 70 11.88 -16.03 -17.90
C ASP A 70 12.23 -14.89 -18.86
N ALA A 71 11.22 -14.17 -19.36
CA ALA A 71 11.42 -13.03 -20.25
C ALA A 71 12.14 -11.84 -19.60
N THR A 72 12.23 -11.82 -18.27
CA THR A 72 12.93 -10.80 -17.48
C THR A 72 14.08 -11.39 -16.67
N ARG A 73 14.59 -12.57 -17.06
CA ARG A 73 15.64 -13.29 -16.33
C ARG A 73 16.85 -12.38 -16.11
N GLY A 74 17.28 -12.28 -14.85
CA GLY A 74 18.43 -11.45 -14.45
C GLY A 74 18.20 -9.95 -14.51
N GLN A 75 17.02 -9.46 -14.91
CA GLN A 75 16.77 -8.02 -14.94
C GLN A 75 16.40 -7.49 -13.55
N VAL A 76 17.04 -6.38 -13.18
CA VAL A 76 16.89 -5.67 -11.90
C VAL A 76 16.84 -4.16 -12.12
N LEU A 77 16.36 -3.43 -11.12
CA LEU A 77 16.35 -1.96 -11.13
C LEU A 77 17.50 -1.43 -10.29
N THR A 78 18.23 -0.47 -10.86
CA THR A 78 19.34 0.21 -10.19
C THR A 78 19.18 1.72 -10.22
N TYR A 79 19.72 2.39 -9.21
CA TYR A 79 19.90 3.84 -9.16
C TYR A 79 21.35 4.10 -8.77
N ASN A 80 22.07 4.91 -9.54
CA ASN A 80 23.52 5.10 -9.38
C ASN A 80 24.30 3.76 -9.30
N SER A 81 23.93 2.81 -10.17
CA SER A 81 24.52 1.46 -10.24
C SER A 81 24.34 0.59 -8.97
N GLN A 82 23.52 1.00 -8.02
CA GLN A 82 23.16 0.22 -6.84
C GLN A 82 21.72 -0.30 -6.96
N LEU A 83 21.43 -1.49 -6.45
CA LEU A 83 20.06 -2.00 -6.40
C LEU A 83 19.17 -1.04 -5.60
N ILE A 84 17.96 -0.81 -6.09
CA ILE A 84 16.98 0.00 -5.36
C ILE A 84 16.15 -0.88 -4.41
N ASN A 85 15.57 -0.25 -3.39
CA ASN A 85 14.47 -0.86 -2.64
C ASN A 85 13.17 -0.84 -3.48
N ALA A 86 12.99 -1.82 -4.36
CA ALA A 86 11.88 -1.90 -5.31
C ALA A 86 10.56 -2.36 -4.67
N VAL A 87 10.06 -1.60 -3.69
CA VAL A 87 8.81 -1.92 -2.97
C VAL A 87 7.58 -1.80 -3.85
N PHE A 88 6.56 -2.59 -3.54
CA PHE A 88 5.32 -2.65 -4.31
C PHE A 88 4.12 -3.00 -3.41
N HIS A 89 2.93 -2.59 -3.85
CA HIS A 89 1.69 -2.70 -3.10
C HIS A 89 0.48 -2.92 -4.04
N ALA A 90 -0.65 -3.33 -3.48
CA ALA A 90 -1.82 -3.72 -4.27
C ALA A 90 -2.42 -2.55 -5.06
N CYS A 91 -2.78 -1.47 -4.38
CA CYS A 91 -3.42 -0.31 -4.99
C CYS A 91 -2.88 1.01 -4.43
N ALA A 92 -2.51 1.93 -5.30
CA ALA A 92 -2.15 3.30 -4.95
C ALA A 92 -3.39 4.13 -4.63
N GLY A 93 -4.51 3.85 -5.30
CA GLY A 93 -5.76 4.60 -5.14
C GLY A 93 -5.75 5.94 -5.90
N GLY A 94 -5.01 6.00 -7.01
CA GLY A 94 -4.89 7.21 -7.85
C GLY A 94 -3.51 7.85 -7.84
N HIS A 95 -2.72 7.66 -6.77
CA HIS A 95 -1.40 8.26 -6.63
C HIS A 95 -0.54 7.48 -5.62
N THR A 96 0.75 7.34 -5.92
CA THR A 96 1.73 6.75 -4.98
C THR A 96 2.33 7.81 -4.05
N GLU A 97 3.08 7.37 -3.05
CA GLU A 97 3.66 8.24 -2.03
C GLU A 97 5.15 8.46 -2.19
N ASN A 98 5.64 9.58 -1.68
CA ASN A 98 7.05 9.68 -1.37
C ASN A 98 7.36 8.75 -0.18
N VAL A 99 8.54 8.16 -0.18
CA VAL A 99 8.93 7.25 0.90
C VAL A 99 9.00 7.94 2.27
N GLU A 100 9.40 9.22 2.33
CA GLU A 100 9.53 9.97 3.58
C GLU A 100 8.18 10.28 4.25
N ASP A 101 7.08 10.28 3.48
CA ASP A 101 5.73 10.52 4.00
C ASP A 101 5.14 9.29 4.69
N VAL A 102 5.75 8.11 4.49
CA VAL A 102 5.23 6.82 4.99
C VAL A 102 6.22 6.10 5.91
N TRP A 103 7.51 6.11 5.58
CA TRP A 103 8.56 5.46 6.34
C TRP A 103 9.58 6.47 6.87
N SER A 104 10.70 6.67 6.18
CA SER A 104 11.77 7.56 6.61
C SER A 104 12.81 7.72 5.50
N ASN A 105 13.54 8.83 5.53
CA ASN A 105 14.60 9.25 4.60
C ASN A 105 14.15 9.33 3.13
N PRO A 106 14.23 10.51 2.49
CA PRO A 106 13.85 10.64 1.10
C PRO A 106 14.74 9.77 0.21
N LEU A 107 14.12 9.03 -0.70
CA LEU A 107 14.80 8.26 -1.74
C LEU A 107 14.44 8.85 -3.11
N PRO A 108 15.43 9.23 -3.94
CA PRO A 108 15.18 9.89 -5.23
C PRO A 108 14.30 9.08 -6.19
N TYR A 109 14.34 7.75 -6.07
CA TYR A 109 13.59 6.83 -6.94
C TYR A 109 12.22 6.41 -6.38
N LEU A 110 11.88 6.72 -5.12
CA LEU A 110 10.57 6.45 -4.52
C LEU A 110 9.83 7.77 -4.26
N ARG A 111 9.34 8.35 -5.35
CA ARG A 111 8.53 9.58 -5.33
C ARG A 111 7.08 9.25 -5.62
N GLY A 112 6.18 10.08 -5.11
CA GLY A 112 4.77 10.00 -5.46
C GLY A 112 4.56 10.31 -6.94
N VAL A 113 3.85 9.43 -7.63
CA VAL A 113 3.45 9.58 -9.03
C VAL A 113 1.98 9.19 -9.23
N PRO A 114 1.29 9.75 -10.25
CA PRO A 114 -0.07 9.34 -10.58
C PRO A 114 -0.16 7.84 -10.89
N SER A 115 -1.25 7.19 -10.49
CA SER A 115 -1.48 5.77 -10.75
C SER A 115 -2.90 5.55 -11.28
N PRO A 116 -3.10 4.82 -12.39
CA PRO A 116 -4.39 4.69 -13.05
C PRO A 116 -5.30 3.65 -12.38
N ASP A 117 -5.40 3.66 -11.04
CA ASP A 117 -6.15 2.70 -10.22
C ASP A 117 -7.13 3.34 -9.23
N ALA A 118 -7.44 4.64 -9.40
CA ALA A 118 -8.38 5.37 -8.54
C ALA A 118 -9.83 4.84 -8.60
N ASP A 119 -10.24 4.38 -9.78
CA ASP A 119 -11.62 3.95 -10.08
C ASP A 119 -11.78 2.43 -10.15
N ILE A 120 -10.74 1.69 -9.76
CA ILE A 120 -10.79 0.23 -9.68
C ILE A 120 -11.54 -0.16 -8.40
N SER A 121 -12.61 -0.92 -8.55
CA SER A 121 -13.47 -1.35 -7.42
C SER A 121 -12.71 -2.12 -6.34
N ASP A 122 -11.76 -2.98 -6.72
CA ASP A 122 -10.92 -3.72 -5.76
C ASP A 122 -10.01 -2.79 -4.93
N CYS A 123 -9.72 -1.61 -5.47
CA CYS A 123 -8.96 -0.57 -4.81
C CYS A 123 -9.82 0.34 -3.94
N GLN A 124 -11.15 0.21 -3.95
CA GLN A 124 -12.06 0.97 -3.11
C GLN A 124 -12.50 0.13 -1.90
N TRP A 125 -12.79 0.78 -0.77
CA TRP A 125 -13.20 0.09 0.44
C TRP A 125 -14.04 0.98 1.36
N THR A 126 -14.94 0.35 2.11
CA THR A 126 -15.71 1.00 3.17
C THR A 126 -15.58 0.21 4.46
N ARG A 127 -15.42 0.92 5.58
CA ARG A 127 -15.45 0.37 6.93
C ARG A 127 -16.26 1.27 7.85
N SER A 128 -17.16 0.67 8.62
CA SER A 128 -17.98 1.38 9.58
C SER A 128 -17.64 0.87 10.97
N PHE A 129 -17.47 1.80 11.91
CA PHE A 129 -17.22 1.49 13.32
C PHE A 129 -18.28 2.21 14.13
N ASN A 130 -18.86 1.55 15.12
CA ASN A 130 -19.59 2.31 16.14
C ASN A 130 -18.58 3.15 16.96
N ALA A 131 -19.04 4.23 17.58
CA ALA A 131 -18.15 5.19 18.24
C ALA A 131 -17.33 4.57 19.39
N GLN A 132 -17.90 3.59 20.12
CA GLN A 132 -17.21 2.91 21.20
C GLN A 132 -16.10 1.98 20.68
N GLU A 133 -16.40 1.20 19.63
CA GLU A 133 -15.41 0.35 18.96
C GLU A 133 -14.27 1.17 18.38
N PHE A 134 -14.58 2.30 17.72
CA PHE A 134 -13.56 3.19 17.18
C PHE A 134 -12.63 3.69 18.30
N ALA A 135 -13.20 4.20 19.39
CA ALA A 135 -12.45 4.68 20.55
C ALA A 135 -11.55 3.58 21.15
N GLN A 136 -12.10 2.37 21.35
CA GLN A 136 -11.34 1.23 21.86
C GLN A 136 -10.17 0.85 20.96
N LYS A 137 -10.38 0.77 19.64
CA LYS A 137 -9.34 0.43 18.68
C LYS A 137 -8.19 1.43 18.68
N ILE A 138 -8.49 2.73 18.78
CA ILE A 138 -7.46 3.78 18.81
C ILE A 138 -6.87 4.05 20.21
N GLY A 139 -7.33 3.34 21.24
CA GLY A 139 -6.87 3.53 22.62
C GLY A 139 -7.41 4.79 23.33
N TYR A 140 -8.52 5.35 22.85
CA TYR A 140 -9.16 6.51 23.47
C TYR A 140 -10.15 6.08 24.55
N SER A 141 -9.96 6.53 25.79
CA SER A 141 -10.73 6.06 26.97
C SER A 141 -12.04 6.81 27.25
N GLY A 142 -12.48 7.71 26.35
CA GLY A 142 -13.67 8.55 26.54
C GLY A 142 -14.70 8.43 25.41
N THR A 143 -15.77 9.22 25.53
CA THR A 143 -16.73 9.43 24.42
C THR A 143 -16.14 10.42 23.43
N ILE A 144 -16.06 10.02 22.17
CA ILE A 144 -15.59 10.89 21.08
C ILE A 144 -16.69 11.91 20.75
N SER A 145 -16.31 13.19 20.71
CA SER A 145 -17.18 14.29 20.29
C SER A 145 -16.88 14.72 18.85
N SER A 146 -15.61 14.74 18.45
CA SER A 146 -15.18 15.10 17.10
C SER A 146 -13.94 14.30 16.69
N ILE A 147 -13.79 14.09 15.38
CA ILE A 147 -12.55 13.61 14.77
C ILE A 147 -12.27 14.52 13.57
N THR A 148 -11.11 15.17 13.59
CA THR A 148 -10.65 16.05 12.51
C THR A 148 -9.44 15.43 11.84
N PRO A 149 -9.58 14.94 10.58
CA PRO A 149 -8.45 14.48 9.81
C PRO A 149 -7.55 15.64 9.38
N VAL A 150 -6.24 15.49 9.57
CA VAL A 150 -5.21 16.31 8.94
C VAL A 150 -4.77 15.61 7.67
N ILE A 151 -4.98 16.25 6.52
CA ILE A 151 -4.75 15.68 5.19
C ILE A 151 -3.44 16.21 4.62
N ASP A 152 -2.63 15.35 4.01
CA ASP A 152 -1.42 15.74 3.28
C ASP A 152 -1.72 16.29 1.87
N ASP A 153 -0.69 16.74 1.16
CA ASP A 153 -0.79 17.27 -0.20
C ASP A 153 -1.23 16.23 -1.25
N ARG A 154 -1.31 14.94 -0.87
CA ARG A 154 -1.70 13.79 -1.70
C ARG A 154 -3.08 13.25 -1.34
N GLY A 155 -3.77 13.87 -0.37
CA GLY A 155 -5.13 13.52 0.03
C GLY A 155 -5.22 12.42 1.08
N ARG A 156 -4.10 11.96 1.66
CA ARG A 156 -4.12 10.95 2.72
C ARG A 156 -4.21 11.58 4.09
N VAL A 157 -4.79 10.84 5.02
CA VAL A 157 -4.81 11.19 6.44
C VAL A 157 -3.40 11.05 7.00
N ALA A 158 -2.74 12.18 7.26
CA ALA A 158 -1.46 12.26 7.94
C ALA A 158 -1.61 12.03 9.45
N SER A 159 -2.68 12.56 10.04
CA SER A 159 -3.06 12.31 11.44
C SER A 159 -4.56 12.51 11.68
N LEU A 160 -5.10 11.89 12.72
CA LEU A 160 -6.43 12.17 13.24
C LEU A 160 -6.29 12.93 14.56
N GLN A 161 -6.94 14.08 14.67
CA GLN A 161 -7.15 14.79 15.93
C GLN A 161 -8.50 14.39 16.51
N ILE A 162 -8.50 13.81 17.70
CA ILE A 162 -9.69 13.32 18.40
C ILE A 162 -9.96 14.23 19.59
N GLU A 163 -11.21 14.66 19.76
CA GLU A 163 -11.65 15.39 20.94
C GLU A 163 -12.82 14.65 21.61
N GLY A 164 -12.89 14.72 22.92
CA GLY A 164 -14.06 14.28 23.66
C GLY A 164 -13.90 14.30 25.17
N SER A 165 -14.62 13.43 25.86
CA SER A 165 -14.72 13.46 27.33
C SER A 165 -13.41 13.16 28.08
N ALA A 166 -12.43 12.52 27.42
CA ALA A 166 -11.11 12.23 27.99
C ALA A 166 -10.04 13.25 27.54
N GLY A 167 -10.45 14.37 26.95
CA GLY A 167 -9.56 15.41 26.41
C GLY A 167 -9.27 15.23 24.93
N THR A 168 -8.10 15.71 24.50
CA THR A 168 -7.65 15.65 23.11
C THR A 168 -6.59 14.57 22.92
N MET A 169 -6.69 13.80 21.84
CA MET A 169 -5.70 12.82 21.41
C MET A 169 -5.32 13.06 19.96
N THR A 170 -4.07 12.81 19.59
CA THR A 170 -3.66 12.78 18.18
C THR A 170 -2.98 11.45 17.91
N ILE A 171 -3.39 10.81 16.81
CA ILE A 171 -2.72 9.61 16.29
C ILE A 171 -2.33 9.86 14.84
N SER A 172 -1.18 9.35 14.42
CA SER A 172 -0.79 9.38 13.01
C SER A 172 -1.75 8.54 12.16
N GLY A 173 -1.82 8.82 10.86
CA GLY A 173 -2.57 8.00 9.91
C GLY A 173 -2.10 6.55 9.89
N LYS A 174 -0.80 6.32 10.12
CA LYS A 174 -0.21 4.97 10.22
C LYS A 174 -0.75 4.22 11.44
N GLU A 175 -0.80 4.86 12.60
CA GLU A 175 -1.37 4.29 13.81
C GLU A 175 -2.86 4.03 13.64
N ALA A 176 -3.62 4.99 13.09
CA ALA A 176 -5.04 4.81 12.78
C ALA A 176 -5.26 3.64 11.82
N ARG A 177 -4.47 3.54 10.75
CA ARG A 177 -4.56 2.46 9.77
C ARG A 177 -4.36 1.09 10.42
N SER A 178 -3.35 0.97 11.29
CA SER A 178 -3.04 -0.26 11.99
C SER A 178 -4.12 -0.61 13.03
N ALA A 179 -4.53 0.35 13.85
CA ALA A 179 -5.52 0.18 14.91
C ALA A 179 -6.91 -0.20 14.37
N LEU A 180 -7.32 0.46 13.28
CA LEU A 180 -8.62 0.26 12.65
C LEU A 180 -8.61 -0.89 11.61
N GLU A 181 -7.44 -1.49 11.35
CA GLU A 181 -7.27 -2.58 10.38
C GLU A 181 -7.81 -2.22 8.97
N ILE A 182 -7.60 -0.96 8.57
CA ILE A 182 -8.05 -0.42 7.28
C ILE A 182 -6.95 -0.53 6.21
N ARG A 183 -7.36 -0.53 4.94
CA ARG A 183 -6.47 -0.90 3.82
C ARG A 183 -5.40 0.15 3.52
N SER A 184 -5.68 1.43 3.74
CA SER A 184 -4.81 2.57 3.43
C SER A 184 -5.09 3.75 4.38
N THR A 185 -4.30 4.82 4.26
CA THR A 185 -4.57 6.13 4.87
C THR A 185 -5.32 7.08 3.94
N LEU A 186 -5.69 6.64 2.73
CA LEU A 186 -6.44 7.43 1.76
C LEU A 186 -7.93 7.19 1.95
N PHE A 187 -8.56 7.93 2.87
CA PHE A 187 -9.98 7.81 3.17
C PHE A 187 -10.61 9.11 3.66
N THR A 188 -11.92 9.24 3.45
CA THR A 188 -12.77 10.22 4.13
C THR A 188 -13.39 9.58 5.37
N LEU A 189 -13.64 10.40 6.39
CA LEU A 189 -14.30 10.00 7.62
C LEU A 189 -15.60 10.79 7.76
N GLU A 190 -16.71 10.07 7.80
CA GLU A 190 -18.06 10.63 7.90
C GLU A 190 -18.70 10.21 9.23
N PRO A 191 -18.88 11.13 10.18
CA PRO A 191 -19.59 10.82 11.42
C PRO A 191 -21.08 10.66 11.15
N VAL A 192 -21.68 9.59 11.67
CA VAL A 192 -23.13 9.42 11.70
C VAL A 192 -23.63 9.86 13.07
N LEU A 193 -24.48 10.88 13.09
CA LEU A 193 -24.98 11.47 14.32
C LEU A 193 -26.28 10.79 14.76
N SER A 194 -26.37 10.40 16.04
CA SER A 194 -27.66 10.06 16.64
C SER A 194 -28.29 11.29 17.26
N ARG A 195 -29.54 11.59 16.89
CA ARG A 195 -30.41 12.40 17.75
C ARG A 195 -30.94 11.49 18.83
N VAL A 196 -30.41 11.59 20.04
CA VAL A 196 -31.09 11.01 21.20
C VAL A 196 -32.33 11.90 21.42
N ALA A 197 -33.53 11.36 21.27
CA ALA A 197 -34.73 12.08 21.65
C ALA A 197 -34.76 12.16 23.19
N ALA A 198 -34.55 13.35 23.76
CA ALA A 198 -34.93 13.62 25.14
C ALA A 198 -35.86 14.83 25.18
N ALA A 199 -36.91 14.71 25.98
CA ALA A 199 -37.81 15.80 26.31
C ALA A 199 -37.00 16.97 26.90
N GLY A 200 -36.87 18.06 26.14
CA GLY A 200 -36.63 19.41 26.70
C GLY A 200 -35.19 19.86 26.98
N GLY A 201 -34.14 19.26 26.42
CA GLY A 201 -32.75 19.75 26.62
C GLY A 201 -31.88 19.77 25.36
N ASN A 202 -30.95 20.74 25.29
CA ASN A 202 -29.85 20.74 24.30
C ASN A 202 -28.92 19.55 24.57
N ILE A 203 -29.14 18.43 23.89
CA ILE A 203 -28.23 17.28 23.96
C ILE A 203 -27.05 17.53 23.02
N PRO A 204 -25.80 17.46 23.49
CA PRO A 204 -24.63 17.46 22.61
C PRO A 204 -24.78 16.34 21.57
N THR A 205 -24.76 16.71 20.29
CA THR A 205 -24.91 15.74 19.20
C THR A 205 -23.61 14.97 19.04
N VAL A 206 -23.46 13.85 19.74
CA VAL A 206 -22.28 12.99 19.64
C VAL A 206 -22.42 11.99 18.49
N PRO A 207 -21.33 11.68 17.76
CA PRO A 207 -21.35 10.62 16.76
C PRO A 207 -21.70 9.26 17.38
N ASN A 208 -22.59 8.52 16.71
CA ASN A 208 -22.91 7.13 17.06
C ASN A 208 -21.96 6.13 16.38
N SER A 209 -21.44 6.51 15.21
CA SER A 209 -20.61 5.68 14.36
C SER A 209 -19.83 6.56 13.39
N PHE A 210 -18.79 5.97 12.80
CA PHE A 210 -17.92 6.60 11.83
C PHE A 210 -17.84 5.71 10.59
N ASN A 211 -18.23 6.26 9.45
CA ASN A 211 -18.09 5.62 8.15
C ASN A 211 -16.80 6.11 7.50
N LEU A 212 -15.89 5.17 7.24
CA LEU A 212 -14.66 5.43 6.51
C LEU A 212 -14.83 4.91 5.09
N VAL A 213 -14.71 5.82 4.11
CA VAL A 213 -14.76 5.50 2.69
C VAL A 213 -13.40 5.81 2.09
N GLY A 214 -12.71 4.79 1.62
CA GLY A 214 -11.32 4.91 1.21
C GLY A 214 -10.98 4.23 -0.10
N ARG A 215 -9.76 4.50 -0.55
CA ARG A 215 -9.15 3.97 -1.77
C ARG A 215 -7.74 3.50 -1.48
N GLY A 216 -7.18 2.70 -2.37
CA GLY A 216 -5.84 2.14 -2.20
C GLY A 216 -5.80 0.96 -1.22
N TYR A 217 -4.72 0.19 -1.30
CA TYR A 217 -4.47 -0.98 -0.47
C TYR A 217 -2.95 -1.24 -0.41
N GLY A 218 -2.40 -1.06 0.78
CA GLY A 218 -0.98 -1.21 1.06
C GLY A 218 -0.35 0.11 1.47
N HIS A 219 0.98 0.16 1.45
CA HIS A 219 1.72 1.32 1.92
C HIS A 219 1.69 2.51 0.92
N GLY A 220 1.49 2.26 -0.37
CA GLY A 220 1.39 3.33 -1.38
C GLY A 220 2.71 3.73 -2.03
N ILE A 221 3.83 3.10 -1.67
CA ILE A 221 5.17 3.46 -2.16
C ILE A 221 5.54 2.55 -3.34
N GLY A 222 6.19 3.10 -4.36
CA GLY A 222 6.68 2.34 -5.50
C GLY A 222 5.55 1.80 -6.40
N LEU A 223 5.73 0.60 -6.95
CA LEU A 223 4.81 0.03 -7.93
C LEU A 223 3.43 -0.28 -7.33
N SER A 224 2.36 0.28 -7.92
CA SER A 224 0.99 -0.22 -7.75
C SER A 224 0.74 -1.39 -8.68
N GLN A 225 0.31 -2.53 -8.13
CA GLN A 225 0.01 -3.74 -8.90
C GLN A 225 -1.18 -3.52 -9.85
N TRP A 226 -2.27 -2.95 -9.35
CA TRP A 226 -3.42 -2.61 -10.18
C TRP A 226 -3.12 -1.51 -11.19
N GLY A 227 -2.33 -0.51 -10.81
CA GLY A 227 -1.90 0.53 -11.75
C GLY A 227 -1.01 -0.01 -12.87
N ALA A 228 -0.08 -0.93 -12.56
CA ALA A 228 0.72 -1.65 -13.54
C ALA A 228 -0.14 -2.46 -14.51
N ARG A 229 -1.19 -3.14 -14.02
CA ARG A 229 -2.18 -3.82 -14.86
C ARG A 229 -2.84 -2.86 -15.84
N VAL A 230 -3.35 -1.73 -15.37
CA VAL A 230 -4.06 -0.77 -16.22
C VAL A 230 -3.11 -0.12 -17.24
N PHE A 231 -1.86 0.18 -16.87
CA PHE A 231 -0.86 0.63 -17.84
C PHE A 231 -0.60 -0.42 -18.93
N ALA A 232 -0.43 -1.69 -18.52
CA ALA A 232 -0.21 -2.79 -19.45
C ALA A 232 -1.39 -2.98 -20.41
N GLU A 233 -2.63 -2.90 -19.91
CA GLU A 233 -3.86 -2.93 -20.74
C GLU A 233 -3.97 -1.72 -21.70
N ARG A 234 -3.31 -0.60 -21.37
CA ARG A 234 -3.17 0.58 -22.25
C ARG A 234 -1.98 0.48 -23.22
N GLY A 235 -1.30 -0.67 -23.28
CA GLY A 235 -0.20 -0.93 -24.21
C GLY A 235 1.18 -0.50 -23.74
N TYR A 236 1.36 -0.16 -22.46
CA TYR A 236 2.67 0.16 -21.91
C TYR A 236 3.49 -1.12 -21.72
N HIS A 237 4.77 -1.06 -22.08
CA HIS A 237 5.74 -2.11 -21.80
C HIS A 237 6.21 -2.08 -20.35
N TYR A 238 6.65 -3.22 -19.82
CA TYR A 238 7.06 -3.34 -18.42
C TYR A 238 8.17 -2.36 -18.04
N GLN A 239 9.10 -2.03 -18.94
CA GLN A 239 10.13 -1.03 -18.67
C GLN A 239 9.51 0.35 -18.42
N GLN A 240 8.53 0.75 -19.23
CA GLN A 240 7.83 2.03 -19.08
C GLN A 240 7.06 2.08 -17.76
N ILE A 241 6.39 0.98 -17.40
CA ILE A 241 5.68 0.82 -16.13
C ILE A 241 6.67 0.99 -14.96
N LEU A 242 7.81 0.30 -15.00
CA LEU A 242 8.81 0.36 -13.95
C LEU A 242 9.42 1.76 -13.82
N THR A 243 9.82 2.41 -14.92
CA THR A 243 10.39 3.76 -14.88
C THR A 243 9.38 4.84 -14.50
N HIS A 244 8.08 4.55 -14.65
CA HIS A 244 7.01 5.42 -14.13
C HIS A 244 6.96 5.36 -12.60
N TYR A 245 6.96 4.16 -12.01
CA TYR A 245 6.85 4.00 -10.55
C TYR A 245 8.16 4.20 -9.79
N TYR A 246 9.30 3.98 -10.45
CA TYR A 246 10.63 4.13 -9.87
C TYR A 246 11.41 5.18 -10.67
N GLN A 247 11.58 6.37 -10.09
CA GLN A 247 12.08 7.55 -10.80
C GLN A 247 13.61 7.52 -10.99
N GLY A 248 14.08 7.83 -12.20
CA GLY A 248 15.51 7.93 -12.51
C GLY A 248 16.29 6.62 -12.44
N VAL A 249 15.61 5.48 -12.42
CA VAL A 249 16.23 4.16 -12.35
C VAL A 249 16.65 3.65 -13.72
N ALA A 250 17.64 2.77 -13.74
CA ALA A 250 18.05 2.01 -14.91
C ALA A 250 17.61 0.55 -14.78
N LEU A 251 17.24 -0.05 -15.90
CA LEU A 251 17.12 -1.51 -15.99
C LEU A 251 18.52 -2.08 -16.22
N SER A 252 19.01 -2.90 -15.31
CA SER A 252 20.30 -3.57 -15.39
C SER A 252 20.13 -5.08 -15.46
N VAL A 253 21.12 -5.78 -15.98
CA VAL A 253 21.14 -7.25 -16.03
C VAL A 253 22.24 -7.75 -15.11
N ILE A 254 21.89 -8.68 -14.22
CA ILE A 254 22.84 -9.43 -13.40
C ILE A 254 23.04 -10.82 -13.96
N GLU A 255 24.21 -11.40 -13.70
CA GLU A 255 24.46 -12.81 -13.97
C GLU A 255 23.57 -13.68 -13.08
N VAL A 256 22.86 -14.62 -13.69
CA VAL A 256 22.06 -15.63 -13.00
C VAL A 256 22.78 -16.95 -13.18
N VAL A 257 23.45 -17.38 -12.12
CA VAL A 257 24.08 -18.70 -12.04
C VAL A 257 22.99 -19.73 -11.77
N ASP A 258 22.94 -20.77 -12.60
CA ASP A 258 22.00 -21.90 -12.48
C ASP A 258 22.38 -22.86 -11.35
#